data_AF-A0A932EDK0-F1
#
_entry.id   AF-A0A932EDK0-F1
#
_cell.length_a   1.000
_cell.length_b   1.000
_cell.length_c   1.000
_cell.angle_alpha   90.00
_cell.angle_beta   90.00
_cell.angle_gamma   90.00
#
_symmetry.space_group_name_H-M   'P 1'
#
loop_
_entity.id
_entity.type
_entity.pdbx_description
1 polymer ?
#
loop_
_entity_poly.entity_id
_entity_poly.type
_entity_poly.pdbx_seq_one_letter_code
_entity_poly.pdbx_strand_id
1 'polypeptide(L)'
;MEATSHGLDQNRLACIDFEIGVLTNITHDHLDYHRTWENYALSKAKLFKKVRHSILNYDDRKSFRFLKNRAAGQITTYGIAAPAKINAKNFPLKLKIAGRHNLQNALAAAATTQILGISRQKIVSTLNNFSSPKGRMEKIDLGQNFKVIVDFAHTPNGLNHVLTTLKSQNSGRLIAVFGAAGERDSTKRPLMGKVADKDADVIILTAEDPRSEKVSDICDQIAQGIKAKTEGKNLFKIEDRQKAIEFAISLASQNDAVGLFGKGHEKSMCFGKKETPWNEFQVATQAVKRRLNAKAK
;
A
#
# COMPACT_ATOMS: atom_id res chain seq x y z
N MET A 1 -2.89 -6.97 -16.32
CA MET A 1 -3.80 -5.80 -16.28
C MET A 1 -4.45 -5.74 -14.91
N GLU A 2 -4.58 -4.56 -14.32
CA GLU A 2 -5.31 -4.38 -13.06
C GLU A 2 -6.80 -4.15 -13.35
N ALA A 3 -7.67 -4.97 -12.75
CA ALA A 3 -9.11 -4.88 -12.90
C ALA A 3 -9.75 -4.23 -11.67
N THR A 4 -9.88 -2.90 -11.68
CA THR A 4 -10.50 -2.16 -10.57
C THR A 4 -11.97 -2.54 -10.41
N SER A 5 -12.52 -2.44 -9.19
CA SER A 5 -13.95 -2.74 -8.97
C SER A 5 -14.86 -1.80 -9.73
N HIS A 6 -14.51 -0.52 -9.83
CA HIS A 6 -15.21 0.46 -10.66
C HIS A 6 -15.18 0.07 -12.13
N GLY A 7 -14.02 -0.36 -12.65
CA GLY A 7 -13.88 -0.78 -14.04
C GLY A 7 -14.72 -2.02 -14.37
N LEU A 8 -14.74 -3.00 -13.46
CA LEU A 8 -15.60 -4.18 -13.57
C LEU A 8 -17.09 -3.83 -13.44
N ASP A 9 -17.43 -2.91 -12.53
CA ASP A 9 -18.81 -2.55 -12.30
C ASP A 9 -19.42 -1.78 -13.48
N GLN A 10 -18.65 -0.85 -14.04
CA GLN A 10 -18.99 -0.01 -15.19
C GLN A 10 -18.71 -0.67 -16.55
N ASN A 11 -18.41 -1.98 -16.57
CA ASN A 11 -18.15 -2.74 -17.80
C ASN A 11 -16.99 -2.23 -18.67
N ARG A 12 -16.02 -1.48 -18.10
CA ARG A 12 -14.85 -0.96 -18.82
C ARG A 12 -13.94 -2.05 -19.40
N LEU A 13 -14.05 -3.26 -18.86
CA LEU A 13 -13.26 -4.43 -19.24
C LEU A 13 -14.11 -5.52 -19.92
N ALA A 14 -15.33 -5.18 -20.38
CA ALA A 14 -16.29 -6.19 -20.84
C ALA A 14 -15.83 -6.96 -22.09
N CYS A 15 -15.07 -6.32 -22.98
CA CYS A 15 -14.59 -6.89 -24.24
C CYS A 15 -13.18 -7.50 -24.14
N ILE A 16 -12.63 -7.64 -22.93
CA ILE A 16 -11.34 -8.27 -22.72
C ILE A 16 -11.58 -9.69 -22.26
N ASP A 17 -11.08 -10.65 -23.04
CA ASP A 17 -11.11 -12.06 -22.67
C ASP A 17 -9.91 -12.38 -21.76
N PHE A 18 -10.17 -12.51 -20.46
CA PHE A 18 -9.14 -12.80 -19.47
C PHE A 18 -9.01 -14.31 -19.28
N GLU A 19 -7.83 -14.87 -19.60
CA GLU A 19 -7.53 -16.28 -19.32
C GLU A 19 -7.48 -16.58 -17.81
N ILE A 20 -6.87 -15.68 -17.03
CA ILE A 20 -6.58 -15.86 -15.59
C ILE A 20 -7.05 -14.65 -14.79
N GLY A 21 -7.85 -14.89 -13.75
CA GLY A 21 -8.24 -13.90 -12.74
C GLY A 21 -7.50 -14.14 -11.43
N VAL A 22 -6.93 -13.11 -10.82
CA VAL A 22 -6.19 -13.20 -9.55
C VAL A 22 -6.85 -12.32 -8.49
N LEU A 23 -7.20 -12.91 -7.35
CA LEU A 23 -7.66 -12.19 -6.18
C LEU A 23 -6.49 -12.01 -5.19
N THR A 24 -6.14 -10.76 -4.88
CA THR A 24 -5.21 -10.43 -3.80
C THR A 24 -5.90 -10.41 -2.44
N ASN A 25 -6.85 -9.51 -2.24
CA ASN A 25 -7.70 -9.41 -1.04
C ASN A 25 -8.90 -8.48 -1.30
N ILE A 26 -9.88 -8.48 -0.40
CA ILE A 26 -11.00 -7.52 -0.37
C ILE A 26 -11.15 -6.98 1.06
N THR A 27 -10.59 -5.80 1.30
CA THR A 27 -10.71 -5.09 2.58
C THR A 27 -11.59 -3.84 2.46
N HIS A 28 -11.71 -3.05 3.52
CA HIS A 28 -12.45 -1.78 3.51
C HIS A 28 -11.81 -0.79 2.54
N ASP A 29 -12.46 -0.61 1.40
CA ASP A 29 -12.08 0.32 0.35
C ASP A 29 -13.27 0.56 -0.59
N HIS A 30 -13.35 1.74 -1.19
CA HIS A 30 -14.40 2.14 -2.13
C HIS A 30 -15.85 1.96 -1.63
N LEU A 31 -16.10 2.06 -0.31
CA LEU A 31 -17.47 1.92 0.22
C LEU A 31 -18.34 3.15 -0.02
N ASP A 32 -17.73 4.30 -0.32
CA ASP A 32 -18.40 5.47 -0.88
C ASP A 32 -19.17 5.14 -2.18
N TYR A 33 -18.59 4.30 -3.04
CA TYR A 33 -19.21 3.85 -4.27
C TYR A 33 -20.07 2.59 -4.08
N HIS A 34 -19.49 1.52 -3.51
CA HIS A 34 -20.14 0.21 -3.44
C HIS A 34 -21.15 0.09 -2.30
N ARG A 35 -21.13 1.00 -1.32
CA ARG A 35 -21.95 1.06 -0.09
C ARG A 35 -21.68 -0.06 0.91
N THR A 36 -21.58 -1.31 0.44
CA THR A 36 -21.37 -2.49 1.29
C THR A 36 -20.17 -3.31 0.80
N TRP A 37 -19.57 -4.08 1.71
CA TRP A 37 -18.50 -5.01 1.37
C TRP A 37 -18.99 -6.07 0.38
N GLU A 38 -20.24 -6.52 0.54
CA GLU A 38 -20.88 -7.51 -0.33
C GLU A 38 -20.99 -7.01 -1.77
N ASN A 39 -21.44 -5.76 -1.98
CA ASN A 39 -21.50 -5.15 -3.30
C ASN A 39 -20.10 -4.98 -3.92
N TYR A 40 -19.13 -4.57 -3.10
CA TYR A 40 -17.74 -4.45 -3.55
C TYR A 40 -17.18 -5.81 -4.00
N ALA A 41 -17.47 -6.87 -3.24
CA ALA A 41 -17.07 -8.23 -3.55
C ALA A 41 -17.81 -8.79 -4.79
N LEU A 42 -19.10 -8.48 -4.96
CA LEU A 42 -19.87 -8.84 -6.16
C LEU A 42 -19.31 -8.18 -7.42
N SER A 43 -18.92 -6.91 -7.34
CA SER A 43 -18.27 -6.21 -8.45
C SER A 43 -16.97 -6.89 -8.88
N LYS A 44 -16.11 -7.28 -7.93
CA LYS A 44 -14.90 -8.05 -8.23
C LYS A 44 -15.22 -9.47 -8.75
N ALA A 45 -16.30 -10.09 -8.26
CA ALA A 45 -16.74 -11.41 -8.71
C ALA A 45 -17.06 -11.47 -10.22
N LYS A 46 -17.42 -10.33 -10.85
CA LYS A 46 -17.67 -10.24 -12.30
C LYS A 46 -16.48 -10.77 -13.12
N LEU A 47 -15.23 -10.55 -12.67
CA LEU A 47 -14.04 -11.11 -13.32
C LEU A 47 -14.02 -12.64 -13.26
N PHE A 48 -14.18 -13.20 -12.07
CA PHE A 48 -14.03 -14.65 -11.82
C PHE A 48 -15.13 -15.52 -12.45
N LYS A 49 -16.24 -14.91 -12.86
CA LYS A 49 -17.29 -15.57 -13.66
C LYS A 49 -16.89 -15.81 -15.11
N LYS A 50 -15.88 -15.11 -15.63
CA LYS A 50 -15.50 -15.13 -17.05
C LYS A 50 -14.17 -15.84 -17.32
N VAL A 51 -13.30 -15.94 -16.32
CA VAL A 51 -11.94 -16.50 -16.50
C VAL A 51 -11.91 -18.03 -16.44
N ARG A 52 -11.00 -18.64 -17.21
CA ARG A 52 -10.77 -20.10 -17.18
C ARG A 52 -10.03 -20.55 -15.93
N HIS A 53 -9.14 -19.72 -15.40
CA HIS A 53 -8.42 -20.00 -14.16
C HIS A 53 -8.61 -18.90 -13.12
N SER A 54 -9.06 -19.28 -11.93
CA SER A 54 -9.25 -18.39 -10.78
C SER A 54 -8.17 -18.66 -9.72
N ILE A 55 -7.31 -17.68 -9.48
CA ILE A 55 -6.27 -17.73 -8.46
C ILE A 55 -6.73 -16.95 -7.24
N LEU A 56 -7.04 -17.65 -6.14
CA LEU A 56 -7.67 -17.05 -4.96
C LEU A 56 -6.74 -17.09 -3.76
N ASN A 57 -6.62 -15.96 -3.06
CA ASN A 57 -5.86 -15.87 -1.81
C ASN A 57 -6.57 -16.62 -0.69
N TYR A 58 -6.01 -17.73 -0.27
CA TYR A 58 -6.53 -18.54 0.83
C TYR A 58 -6.42 -17.79 2.16
N ASP A 59 -5.35 -17.00 2.37
CA ASP A 59 -5.14 -16.28 3.64
C ASP A 59 -6.23 -15.21 3.90
N ASP A 60 -6.85 -14.65 2.85
CA ASP A 60 -8.07 -13.84 2.98
C ASP A 60 -9.33 -14.72 2.97
N ARG A 61 -9.63 -15.29 4.15
CA ARG A 61 -10.69 -16.28 4.34
C ARG A 61 -12.07 -15.81 3.89
N LYS A 62 -12.43 -14.56 4.19
CA LYS A 62 -13.75 -14.00 3.89
C LYS A 62 -13.93 -13.89 2.38
N SER A 63 -12.97 -13.28 1.69
CA SER A 63 -13.01 -13.08 0.25
C SER A 63 -12.87 -14.40 -0.52
N PHE A 64 -12.02 -15.31 -0.05
CA PHE A 64 -11.89 -16.66 -0.61
C PHE A 64 -13.22 -17.40 -0.59
N ARG A 65 -13.88 -17.50 0.57
CA ARG A 65 -15.17 -18.19 0.71
C ARG A 65 -16.23 -17.56 -0.19
N PHE A 66 -16.25 -16.22 -0.27
CA PHE A 66 -17.21 -15.49 -1.10
C PHE A 66 -17.04 -15.77 -2.60
N LEU A 67 -15.80 -15.76 -3.10
CA LEU A 67 -15.50 -15.92 -4.52
C LEU A 67 -15.41 -17.38 -4.98
N LYS A 68 -15.02 -18.32 -4.10
CA LYS A 68 -14.94 -19.75 -4.43
C LYS A 68 -16.25 -20.27 -5.03
N ASN A 69 -17.40 -19.85 -4.47
CA ASN A 69 -18.71 -20.30 -4.91
C ASN A 69 -19.25 -19.55 -6.15
N ARG A 70 -18.47 -18.61 -6.70
CA ARG A 70 -18.86 -17.74 -7.82
C ARG A 70 -17.90 -17.81 -9.01
N ALA A 71 -16.75 -18.46 -8.84
CA ALA A 71 -15.79 -18.69 -9.91
C ALA A 71 -16.32 -19.77 -10.85
N ALA A 72 -16.27 -19.51 -12.16
CA ALA A 72 -16.71 -20.47 -13.17
C ALA A 72 -15.60 -21.44 -13.60
N GLY A 73 -14.35 -20.96 -13.62
CA GLY A 73 -13.18 -21.72 -14.05
C GLY A 73 -12.50 -22.55 -12.96
N GLN A 74 -11.38 -23.18 -13.31
CA GLN A 74 -10.57 -23.96 -12.38
C GLN A 74 -9.97 -23.07 -11.29
N ILE A 75 -10.15 -23.47 -10.03
CA ILE A 75 -9.64 -22.72 -8.88
C ILE A 75 -8.26 -23.24 -8.46
N THR A 76 -7.29 -22.32 -8.33
CA THR A 76 -6.01 -22.56 -7.67
C THR A 76 -5.89 -21.63 -6.47
N THR A 77 -5.58 -22.19 -5.30
CA THR A 77 -5.37 -21.39 -4.09
C THR A 77 -3.90 -21.06 -3.88
N TYR A 78 -3.61 -19.84 -3.44
CA TYR A 78 -2.30 -19.48 -2.91
C TYR A 78 -2.44 -18.92 -1.50
N GLY A 79 -1.37 -18.98 -0.72
CA GLY A 79 -1.34 -18.49 0.66
C GLY A 79 -0.02 -18.86 1.30
N ILE A 80 0.35 -18.25 2.42
CA ILE A 80 1.70 -18.44 2.98
C ILE A 80 1.93 -19.89 3.43
N ALA A 81 0.89 -20.53 3.95
CA ALA A 81 0.95 -21.89 4.47
C ALA A 81 -0.12 -22.79 3.85
N ALA A 82 -0.01 -24.09 4.14
CA ALA A 82 -1.05 -25.06 3.83
C ALA A 82 -2.39 -24.67 4.53
N PRO A 83 -3.53 -25.12 4.00
CA PRO A 83 -3.74 -25.95 2.80
C PRO A 83 -3.81 -25.19 1.45
N ALA A 84 -3.22 -24.00 1.31
CA ALA A 84 -3.11 -23.38 -0.02
C ALA A 84 -2.27 -24.25 -0.97
N LYS A 85 -2.71 -24.44 -2.23
CA LYS A 85 -2.01 -25.26 -3.23
C LYS A 85 -0.63 -24.67 -3.56
N ILE A 86 -0.53 -23.35 -3.66
CA ILE A 86 0.72 -22.62 -3.85
C ILE A 86 1.08 -21.92 -2.55
N ASN A 87 2.20 -22.28 -1.92
CA ASN A 87 2.59 -21.77 -0.61
C ASN A 87 4.11 -21.72 -0.42
N ALA A 88 4.58 -21.18 0.71
CA ALA A 88 6.01 -21.01 0.93
C ALA A 88 6.80 -22.34 1.04
N LYS A 89 6.12 -23.48 1.32
CA LYS A 89 6.76 -24.80 1.36
C LYS A 89 7.08 -25.31 -0.04
N ASN A 90 6.17 -25.15 -1.01
CA ASN A 90 6.41 -25.57 -2.39
C ASN A 90 6.92 -24.44 -3.31
N PHE A 91 6.91 -23.19 -2.88
CA PHE A 91 7.63 -22.10 -3.52
C PHE A 91 8.48 -21.39 -2.45
N PRO A 92 9.69 -21.91 -2.14
CA PRO A 92 10.56 -21.30 -1.15
C PRO A 92 11.18 -20.02 -1.72
N LEU A 93 10.55 -18.88 -1.42
CA LEU A 93 10.96 -17.56 -1.89
C LEU A 93 11.80 -16.84 -0.82
N LYS A 94 12.92 -16.27 -1.24
CA LYS A 94 13.76 -15.33 -0.49
C LYS A 94 13.70 -13.99 -1.20
N LEU A 95 12.65 -13.22 -0.93
CA LEU A 95 12.40 -11.96 -1.61
C LEU A 95 13.35 -10.87 -1.08
N LYS A 96 13.83 -10.00 -1.97
CA LYS A 96 14.53 -8.75 -1.58
C LYS A 96 13.57 -7.74 -0.95
N ILE A 97 12.29 -7.85 -1.29
CA ILE A 97 11.22 -6.97 -0.78
C ILE A 97 10.63 -7.56 0.49
N ALA A 98 10.58 -6.73 1.54
CA ALA A 98 10.13 -7.14 2.85
C ALA A 98 8.60 -7.22 2.96
N GLY A 99 8.13 -7.98 3.95
CA GLY A 99 6.73 -7.97 4.39
C GLY A 99 5.92 -9.20 3.96
N ARG A 100 5.05 -9.64 4.87
CA ARG A 100 4.19 -10.82 4.70
C ARG A 100 3.27 -10.69 3.47
N HIS A 101 2.77 -9.49 3.20
CA HIS A 101 1.92 -9.20 2.05
C HIS A 101 2.67 -9.31 0.71
N ASN A 102 3.96 -8.96 0.66
CA ASN A 102 4.77 -9.12 -0.55
C ASN A 102 5.08 -10.60 -0.84
N LEU A 103 5.25 -11.41 0.20
CA LEU A 103 5.32 -12.87 0.03
C LEU A 103 4.01 -13.42 -0.56
N GLN A 104 2.84 -12.96 -0.09
CA GLN A 104 1.55 -13.35 -0.68
C GLN A 104 1.44 -12.94 -2.15
N ASN A 105 1.81 -11.69 -2.49
CA ASN A 105 1.79 -11.21 -3.86
C ASN A 105 2.73 -12.01 -4.78
N ALA A 106 3.92 -12.36 -4.28
CA ALA A 106 4.86 -13.19 -5.03
C ALA A 106 4.34 -14.63 -5.23
N LEU A 107 3.66 -15.20 -4.24
CA LEU A 107 2.99 -16.50 -4.37
C LEU A 107 1.80 -16.45 -5.35
N ALA A 108 1.07 -15.33 -5.40
CA ALA A 108 0.04 -15.11 -6.41
C ALA A 108 0.66 -15.10 -7.83
N ALA A 109 1.75 -14.35 -8.02
CA ALA A 109 2.48 -14.31 -9.28
C ALA A 109 3.08 -15.69 -9.67
N ALA A 110 3.57 -16.44 -8.68
CA ALA A 110 4.04 -17.81 -8.87
C ALA A 110 2.90 -18.74 -9.36
N ALA A 111 1.72 -18.65 -8.75
CA ALA A 111 0.55 -19.40 -9.17
C ALA A 111 0.15 -19.07 -10.63
N THR A 112 0.14 -17.78 -10.99
CA THR A 112 -0.20 -17.32 -12.35
C THR A 112 0.79 -17.85 -13.37
N THR A 113 2.08 -17.65 -13.13
CA THR A 113 3.14 -18.04 -14.07
C THR A 113 3.27 -19.56 -14.20
N GLN A 114 2.97 -20.32 -13.12
CA GLN A 114 2.94 -21.77 -13.20
C GLN A 114 1.79 -22.28 -14.09
N ILE A 115 0.60 -21.67 -14.02
CA ILE A 115 -0.53 -22.01 -14.91
C ILE A 115 -0.16 -21.73 -16.38
N LEU A 116 0.63 -20.69 -16.63
CA LEU A 116 1.17 -20.35 -17.96
C LEU A 116 2.33 -21.25 -18.42
N GLY A 117 2.64 -22.32 -17.70
CA GLY A 117 3.66 -23.31 -18.09
C GLY A 117 5.10 -22.93 -17.76
N ILE A 118 5.35 -21.88 -16.97
CA ILE A 118 6.71 -21.54 -16.54
C ILE A 118 7.18 -22.52 -15.45
N SER A 119 8.39 -23.06 -15.62
CA SER A 119 8.94 -24.03 -14.67
C SER A 119 9.13 -23.40 -13.29
N ARG A 120 8.87 -24.20 -12.24
CA ARG A 120 9.03 -23.79 -10.83
C ARG A 120 10.41 -23.19 -10.54
N GLN A 121 11.47 -23.77 -11.11
CA GLN A 121 12.85 -23.30 -10.95
C GLN A 121 13.00 -21.86 -11.45
N LYS A 122 12.50 -21.57 -12.67
CA LYS A 122 12.56 -20.23 -13.26
C LYS A 122 11.72 -19.21 -12.49
N ILE A 123 10.56 -19.62 -11.99
CA ILE A 123 9.70 -18.77 -11.15
C ILE A 123 10.45 -18.36 -9.88
N VAL A 124 10.99 -19.33 -9.14
CA VAL A 124 11.69 -19.08 -7.86
C VAL A 124 12.93 -18.22 -8.08
N SER A 125 13.77 -18.54 -9.07
CA SER A 125 14.98 -17.76 -9.34
C SER A 125 14.66 -16.31 -9.75
N THR A 126 13.59 -16.09 -10.50
CA THR A 126 13.17 -14.75 -10.94
C THR A 126 12.63 -13.94 -9.77
N LEU A 127 11.72 -14.50 -8.97
CA LEU A 127 11.12 -13.80 -7.83
C LEU A 127 12.13 -13.48 -6.72
N ASN A 128 13.13 -14.33 -6.49
CA ASN A 128 14.21 -14.04 -5.53
C ASN A 128 15.10 -12.86 -5.98
N ASN A 129 15.19 -12.61 -7.29
CA ASN A 129 15.99 -11.52 -7.85
C ASN A 129 15.20 -10.23 -8.09
N PHE A 130 13.86 -10.30 -8.02
CA PHE A 130 12.97 -9.17 -8.21
C PHE A 130 13.20 -8.07 -7.17
N SER A 131 13.21 -6.82 -7.65
CA SER A 131 13.29 -5.61 -6.83
C SER A 131 11.95 -4.88 -6.87
N SER A 132 11.61 -4.17 -5.80
CA SER A 132 10.36 -3.41 -5.70
C SER A 132 10.11 -2.51 -6.92
N PRO A 133 8.85 -2.40 -7.38
CA PRO A 133 8.44 -1.28 -8.21
C PRO A 133 8.72 0.05 -7.49
N LYS A 134 8.91 1.13 -8.27
CA LYS A 134 9.02 2.48 -7.71
C LYS A 134 7.83 2.77 -6.79
N GLY A 135 8.08 3.45 -5.68
CA GLY A 135 7.06 3.83 -4.70
C GLY A 135 6.41 2.66 -3.95
N ARG A 136 7.10 1.52 -3.80
CA ARG A 136 6.67 0.38 -2.95
C ARG A 136 7.82 -0.06 -2.04
N MET A 137 7.78 0.36 -0.77
CA MET A 137 8.87 0.19 0.19
C MET A 137 10.23 0.63 -0.38
N GLU A 138 10.23 1.68 -1.19
CA GLU A 138 11.42 2.16 -1.88
C GLU A 138 12.31 2.92 -0.88
N LYS A 139 13.54 2.43 -0.68
CA LYS A 139 14.48 3.00 0.28
C LYS A 139 15.28 4.14 -0.35
N ILE A 140 15.40 5.25 0.38
CA ILE A 140 16.38 6.30 0.11
C ILE A 140 17.55 6.10 1.07
N ASP A 141 18.72 5.77 0.52
CA ASP A 141 19.95 5.57 1.27
C ASP A 141 21.08 6.36 0.63
N LEU A 142 21.48 7.44 1.29
CA LEU A 142 22.58 8.33 0.90
C LEU A 142 23.69 8.32 1.96
N GLY A 143 23.77 7.28 2.79
CA GLY A 143 24.74 7.14 3.88
C GLY A 143 24.28 7.73 5.23
N GLN A 144 23.02 8.16 5.36
CA GLN A 144 22.49 8.63 6.63
C GLN A 144 22.24 7.47 7.63
N ASN A 145 22.27 7.76 8.93
CA ASN A 145 22.12 6.77 10.01
C ASN A 145 20.66 6.47 10.41
N PHE A 146 19.71 6.78 9.55
CA PHE A 146 18.27 6.53 9.73
C PHE A 146 17.66 6.07 8.40
N LYS A 147 16.52 5.40 8.45
CA LYS A 147 15.85 4.89 7.24
C LYS A 147 14.88 5.92 6.70
N VAL A 148 14.80 6.05 5.38
CA VAL A 148 13.75 6.80 4.69
C VAL A 148 13.12 5.88 3.66
N ILE A 149 11.80 5.71 3.73
CA ILE A 149 11.03 4.77 2.92
C ILE A 149 9.87 5.52 2.25
N VAL A 150 9.73 5.34 0.94
CA VAL A 150 8.60 5.84 0.15
C VAL A 150 7.69 4.68 -0.22
N ASP A 151 6.40 4.79 0.11
CA ASP A 151 5.40 3.76 -0.20
C ASP A 151 4.04 4.37 -0.58
N PHE A 152 3.26 3.64 -1.37
CA PHE A 152 1.96 4.06 -1.90
C PHE A 152 0.77 3.69 -1.02
N ALA A 153 1.01 3.14 0.18
CA ALA A 153 -0.04 2.81 1.12
C ALA A 153 -0.95 4.02 1.42
N HIS A 154 -2.17 4.00 0.88
CA HIS A 154 -3.19 5.07 1.01
C HIS A 154 -4.54 4.55 1.52
N THR A 155 -4.57 3.30 2.00
CA THR A 155 -5.74 2.65 2.63
C THR A 155 -5.36 2.21 4.05
N PRO A 156 -6.32 2.07 4.99
CA PRO A 156 -6.02 1.62 6.35
C PRO A 156 -5.26 0.30 6.39
N ASN A 157 -5.64 -0.65 5.53
CA ASN A 157 -5.00 -1.97 5.47
C ASN A 157 -3.57 -1.90 4.91
N GLY A 158 -3.37 -1.15 3.81
CA GLY A 158 -2.03 -0.96 3.24
C GLY A 158 -1.09 -0.26 4.22
N LEU A 159 -1.57 0.78 4.89
CA LEU A 159 -0.80 1.52 5.89
C LEU A 159 -0.43 0.62 7.07
N ASN A 160 -1.37 -0.19 7.57
CA ASN A 160 -1.12 -1.14 8.67
C ASN A 160 -0.03 -2.14 8.29
N HIS A 161 -0.09 -2.73 7.09
CA HIS A 161 0.92 -3.68 6.64
C HIS A 161 2.32 -3.08 6.60
N VAL A 162 2.44 -1.86 6.08
CA VAL A 162 3.74 -1.19 5.95
C VAL A 162 4.27 -0.75 7.32
N LEU A 163 3.43 -0.13 8.15
CA LEU A 163 3.85 0.31 9.49
C LEU A 163 4.27 -0.86 10.38
N THR A 164 3.48 -1.94 10.43
CA THR A 164 3.87 -3.14 11.20
C THR A 164 5.17 -3.75 10.66
N THR A 165 5.37 -3.77 9.34
CA THR A 165 6.64 -4.23 8.74
C THR A 165 7.81 -3.35 9.19
N LEU A 166 7.70 -2.02 9.06
CA LEU A 166 8.75 -1.09 9.46
C LEU A 166 9.05 -1.19 10.96
N LYS A 167 8.02 -1.26 11.81
CA LYS A 167 8.15 -1.43 13.26
C LYS A 167 8.91 -2.72 13.62
N SER A 168 8.61 -3.85 12.96
CA SER A 168 9.33 -5.11 13.21
C SER A 168 10.79 -5.11 12.72
N GLN A 169 11.15 -4.21 11.81
CA GLN A 169 12.49 -4.14 11.20
C GLN A 169 13.33 -2.99 11.74
N ASN A 170 12.79 -2.19 12.66
CA ASN A 170 13.41 -0.97 13.13
C ASN A 170 13.47 -0.92 14.66
N SER A 171 14.61 -0.50 15.19
CA SER A 171 14.84 -0.39 16.63
C SER A 171 14.66 1.03 17.17
N GLY A 172 14.77 2.05 16.30
CA GLY A 172 14.44 3.45 16.65
C GLY A 172 12.97 3.78 16.39
N ARG A 173 12.64 5.06 16.53
CA ARG A 173 11.27 5.57 16.37
C ARG A 173 10.79 5.41 14.93
N LEU A 174 9.49 5.17 14.76
CA LEU A 174 8.79 5.22 13.48
C LEU A 174 8.07 6.57 13.32
N ILE A 175 8.50 7.36 12.34
CA ILE A 175 7.92 8.66 11.97
C ILE A 175 7.11 8.46 10.69
N ALA A 176 5.79 8.60 10.76
CA ALA A 176 4.87 8.40 9.64
C ALA A 176 4.37 9.74 9.07
N VAL A 177 4.59 9.96 7.78
CA VAL A 177 4.10 11.13 7.03
C VAL A 177 3.06 10.69 6.01
N PHE A 178 1.82 11.15 6.15
CA PHE A 178 0.75 10.77 5.22
C PHE A 178 -0.42 11.73 5.22
N GLY A 179 -1.25 11.61 4.20
CA GLY A 179 -2.52 12.33 4.05
C GLY A 179 -3.64 11.38 3.66
N ALA A 180 -4.71 11.94 3.14
CA ALA A 180 -5.73 11.21 2.41
C ALA A 180 -6.20 12.04 1.23
N ALA A 181 -6.53 11.38 0.13
CA ALA A 181 -7.23 11.98 -1.00
C ALA A 181 -8.59 12.63 -0.59
N GLY A 182 -8.83 13.86 -1.06
CA GLY A 182 -10.13 14.52 -1.03
C GLY A 182 -11.08 13.97 -2.09
N GLU A 183 -12.38 14.20 -1.97
CA GLU A 183 -13.46 13.71 -2.85
C GLU A 183 -13.37 12.19 -3.11
N ARG A 184 -13.03 11.45 -2.06
CA ARG A 184 -12.92 9.98 -2.00
C ARG A 184 -13.52 9.51 -0.68
N ASP A 185 -13.61 8.20 -0.49
CA ASP A 185 -14.04 7.57 0.76
C ASP A 185 -13.40 8.22 2.00
N SER A 186 -14.17 9.08 2.67
CA SER A 186 -13.75 9.79 3.88
C SER A 186 -13.85 8.91 5.13
N THR A 187 -14.63 7.82 5.08
CA THR A 187 -14.79 6.88 6.21
C THR A 187 -13.48 6.19 6.56
N LYS A 188 -12.54 6.10 5.61
CA LYS A 188 -11.20 5.55 5.84
C LYS A 188 -10.29 6.46 6.65
N ARG A 189 -10.52 7.79 6.66
CA ARG A 189 -9.62 8.79 7.27
C ARG A 189 -9.34 8.52 8.75
N PRO A 190 -10.37 8.41 9.64
CA PRO A 190 -10.12 8.07 11.04
C PRO A 190 -9.56 6.65 11.21
N LEU A 191 -9.87 5.71 10.31
CA LEU A 191 -9.29 4.36 10.36
C LEU A 191 -7.79 4.37 10.07
N MET A 192 -7.33 5.20 9.11
CA MET A 192 -5.90 5.40 8.84
C MET A 192 -5.19 6.04 10.04
N GLY A 193 -5.81 7.04 10.67
CA GLY A 193 -5.31 7.64 11.91
C GLY A 193 -5.14 6.60 13.03
N LYS A 194 -6.16 5.78 13.26
CA LYS A 194 -6.12 4.69 14.25
C LYS A 194 -5.01 3.68 13.99
N VAL A 195 -4.79 3.33 12.72
CA VAL A 195 -3.70 2.43 12.32
C VAL A 195 -2.34 3.05 12.61
N ALA A 196 -2.14 4.32 12.24
CA ALA A 196 -0.90 5.03 12.49
C ALA A 196 -0.64 5.21 13.99
N ASP A 197 -1.66 5.52 14.79
CA ASP A 197 -1.55 5.73 16.22
C ASP A 197 -0.99 4.52 16.98
N LYS A 198 -1.33 3.31 16.51
CA LYS A 198 -0.88 2.05 17.09
C LYS A 198 0.62 1.79 16.87
N ASP A 199 1.14 2.08 15.69
CA ASP A 199 2.47 1.62 15.26
C ASP A 199 3.51 2.71 15.08
N ALA A 200 3.11 3.96 14.81
CA ALA A 200 4.02 5.09 14.68
C ALA A 200 4.24 5.80 16.03
N ASP A 201 5.47 6.24 16.28
CA ASP A 201 5.84 7.05 17.44
C ASP A 201 5.56 8.53 17.21
N VAL A 202 5.74 8.99 15.97
CA VAL A 202 5.44 10.36 15.52
C VAL A 202 4.59 10.30 14.26
N ILE A 203 3.52 11.11 14.22
CA ILE A 203 2.62 11.20 13.08
C ILE A 203 2.64 12.63 12.54
N ILE A 204 2.82 12.77 11.23
CA ILE A 204 2.78 14.05 10.52
C ILE A 204 1.71 13.93 9.44
N LEU A 205 0.60 14.63 9.64
CA LEU A 205 -0.52 14.70 8.70
C LEU A 205 -0.30 15.83 7.71
N THR A 206 -0.52 15.56 6.43
CA THR A 206 -0.22 16.49 5.34
C THR A 206 -1.11 16.27 4.11
N ALA A 207 -0.93 17.08 3.06
CA ALA A 207 -1.63 16.90 1.79
C ALA A 207 -1.24 15.60 1.07
N GLU A 208 -2.18 15.05 0.29
CA GLU A 208 -1.96 13.98 -0.69
C GLU A 208 -2.51 14.45 -2.05
N ASP A 209 -3.82 14.29 -2.25
CA ASP A 209 -4.59 14.88 -3.35
C ASP A 209 -5.84 15.53 -2.77
N PRO A 210 -5.74 16.73 -2.14
CA PRO A 210 -6.87 17.34 -1.46
C PRO A 210 -8.04 17.66 -2.40
N ARG A 211 -7.81 17.80 -3.71
CA ARG A 211 -8.83 18.23 -4.68
C ARG A 211 -9.49 19.51 -4.15
N SER A 212 -10.82 19.58 -4.13
CA SER A 212 -11.52 20.78 -3.65
C SER A 212 -11.69 20.84 -2.13
N GLU A 213 -11.29 19.80 -1.38
CA GLU A 213 -11.36 19.80 0.09
C GLU A 213 -10.17 20.56 0.71
N LYS A 214 -10.38 21.15 1.90
CA LYS A 214 -9.29 21.77 2.66
C LYS A 214 -8.39 20.70 3.27
N VAL A 215 -7.07 20.90 3.19
CA VAL A 215 -6.08 19.98 3.78
C VAL A 215 -6.24 19.90 5.30
N SER A 216 -6.52 21.03 5.96
CA SER A 216 -6.83 21.11 7.39
C SER A 216 -7.95 20.14 7.80
N ASP A 217 -9.06 20.15 7.07
CA ASP A 217 -10.26 19.37 7.39
C ASP A 217 -9.99 17.88 7.21
N ILE A 218 -9.24 17.51 6.16
CA ILE A 218 -8.78 16.13 5.95
C ILE A 218 -7.87 15.69 7.10
N CYS A 219 -6.91 16.53 7.50
CA CYS A 219 -6.01 16.22 8.61
C CYS A 219 -6.77 16.04 9.92
N ASP A 220 -7.76 16.88 10.20
CA ASP A 220 -8.59 16.77 11.40
C ASP A 220 -9.42 15.49 11.40
N GLN A 221 -9.99 15.09 10.26
CA GLN A 221 -10.72 13.82 10.14
C GLN A 221 -9.83 12.60 10.33
N ILE A 222 -8.58 12.63 9.87
CA ILE A 222 -7.60 11.57 10.17
C ILE A 222 -7.26 11.58 11.66
N ALA A 223 -7.02 12.76 12.23
CA ALA A 223 -6.65 12.94 13.64
C ALA A 223 -7.73 12.45 14.62
N GLN A 224 -9.01 12.42 14.22
CA GLN A 224 -10.08 11.81 15.03
C GLN A 224 -9.79 10.35 15.41
N GLY A 225 -9.04 9.61 14.59
CA GLY A 225 -8.62 8.25 14.85
C GLY A 225 -7.41 8.10 15.78
N ILE A 226 -6.68 9.19 16.05
CA ILE A 226 -5.43 9.20 16.80
C ILE A 226 -5.74 9.58 18.25
N LYS A 227 -5.46 8.68 19.20
CA LYS A 227 -5.79 8.85 20.62
C LYS A 227 -4.56 8.90 21.52
N ALA A 228 -3.47 8.22 21.16
CA ALA A 228 -2.27 8.12 22.00
C ALA A 228 -1.20 9.20 21.69
N LYS A 229 -1.45 10.10 20.73
CA LYS A 229 -0.54 11.21 20.38
C LYS A 229 -1.12 12.57 20.79
N THR A 230 -0.24 13.51 21.08
CA THR A 230 -0.55 14.89 21.43
C THR A 230 -0.07 15.83 20.34
N GLU A 231 -0.97 16.70 19.88
CA GLU A 231 -0.67 17.72 18.87
C GLU A 231 0.47 18.64 19.35
N GLY A 232 1.42 18.93 18.47
CA GLY A 232 2.62 19.72 18.76
C GLY A 232 3.76 18.96 19.46
N LYS A 233 3.54 17.72 19.91
CA LYS A 233 4.59 16.87 20.52
C LYS A 233 4.99 15.69 19.64
N ASN A 234 4.01 14.86 19.28
CA ASN A 234 4.19 13.66 18.47
C ASN A 234 3.05 13.42 17.48
N LEU A 235 2.14 14.39 17.37
CA LEU A 235 1.22 14.57 16.25
C LEU A 235 1.43 15.97 15.69
N PHE A 236 1.66 16.09 14.39
CA PHE A 236 1.83 17.36 13.70
C PHE A 236 0.93 17.41 12.47
N LYS A 237 0.38 18.59 12.18
CA LYS A 237 -0.38 18.86 10.96
C LYS A 237 0.38 19.91 10.17
N ILE A 238 0.97 19.51 9.04
CA ILE A 238 1.75 20.39 8.18
C ILE A 238 1.18 20.23 6.78
N GLU A 239 0.33 21.17 6.36
CA GLU A 239 -0.44 21.02 5.11
C GLU A 239 0.44 20.88 3.87
N ASP A 240 1.54 21.63 3.81
CA ASP A 240 2.51 21.53 2.73
C ASP A 240 3.31 20.23 2.84
N ARG A 241 3.12 19.34 1.86
CA ARG A 241 3.73 18.00 1.83
C ARG A 241 5.25 18.05 1.79
N GLN A 242 5.84 19.00 1.09
CA GLN A 242 7.30 19.13 1.05
C GLN A 242 7.83 19.55 2.43
N LYS A 243 7.21 20.53 3.07
CA LYS A 243 7.59 20.95 4.43
C LYS A 243 7.38 19.84 5.44
N ALA A 244 6.32 19.04 5.31
CA ALA A 244 6.08 17.88 6.17
C ALA A 244 7.20 16.84 6.05
N ILE A 245 7.65 16.54 4.82
CA ILE A 245 8.77 15.62 4.56
C ILE A 245 10.09 16.19 5.11
N GLU A 246 10.37 17.46 4.85
CA GLU A 246 11.56 18.16 5.35
C GLU A 246 11.59 18.15 6.89
N PHE A 247 10.45 18.39 7.54
CA PHE A 247 10.30 18.32 8.99
C PHE A 247 10.46 16.90 9.54
N ALA A 248 9.87 15.88 8.90
CA ALA A 248 10.04 14.48 9.32
C ALA A 248 11.51 14.06 9.29
N ILE A 249 12.23 14.43 8.22
CA ILE A 249 13.66 14.16 8.07
C ILE A 249 14.47 14.99 9.06
N SER A 250 14.05 16.20 9.41
CA SER A 250 14.73 17.02 10.42
C SER A 250 14.63 16.40 11.83
N LEU A 251 13.51 15.76 12.15
CA LEU A 251 13.26 15.06 13.42
C LEU A 251 13.99 13.72 13.58
N ALA A 252 14.38 13.06 12.49
CA ALA A 252 14.87 11.68 12.50
C ALA A 252 16.24 11.53 13.19
N SER A 253 16.32 10.70 14.22
CA SER A 253 17.54 10.37 14.95
C SER A 253 18.15 9.05 14.47
N GLN A 254 19.31 8.69 15.02
CA GLN A 254 19.97 7.42 14.70
C GLN A 254 19.00 6.24 14.90
N ASN A 255 18.99 5.33 13.93
CA ASN A 255 18.13 4.15 13.87
C ASN A 255 16.62 4.43 13.73
N ASP A 256 16.18 5.68 13.63
CA ASP A 256 14.77 5.98 13.32
C ASP A 256 14.43 5.56 11.88
N ALA A 257 13.14 5.40 11.62
CA ALA A 257 12.60 5.19 10.28
C ALA A 257 11.57 6.28 9.97
N VAL A 258 11.75 6.97 8.85
CA VAL A 258 10.78 7.90 8.26
C VAL A 258 10.05 7.20 7.12
N GLY A 259 8.75 7.03 7.27
CA GLY A 259 7.87 6.47 6.25
C GLY A 259 7.02 7.56 5.60
N LEU A 260 7.10 7.67 4.27
CA LEU A 260 6.33 8.60 3.45
C LEU A 260 5.27 7.80 2.68
N PHE A 261 4.00 8.00 3.04
CA PHE A 261 2.88 7.18 2.55
C PHE A 261 1.88 7.98 1.72
N GLY A 262 1.12 7.29 0.88
CA GLY A 262 0.10 7.88 0.01
C GLY A 262 0.56 7.95 -1.44
N LYS A 263 1.48 8.86 -1.76
CA LYS A 263 1.85 9.20 -3.14
C LYS A 263 2.75 8.20 -3.84
N GLY A 264 3.70 7.57 -3.13
CA GLY A 264 4.59 6.55 -3.68
C GLY A 264 5.25 6.95 -5.02
N HIS A 265 4.73 6.39 -6.12
CA HIS A 265 5.23 6.56 -7.49
C HIS A 265 4.49 7.62 -8.32
N GLU A 266 3.46 8.23 -7.75
CA GLU A 266 2.66 9.25 -8.42
C GLU A 266 3.49 10.49 -8.74
N LYS A 267 3.11 11.14 -9.84
CA LYS A 267 3.87 12.23 -10.44
C LYS A 267 3.22 13.60 -10.30
N SER A 268 2.11 13.69 -9.58
CA SER A 268 1.38 14.93 -9.34
C SER A 268 0.65 14.91 -8.00
N MET A 269 0.26 16.10 -7.53
CA MET A 269 -0.72 16.31 -6.48
C MET A 269 -1.84 17.22 -6.98
N CYS A 270 -3.08 16.82 -6.72
CA CYS A 270 -4.26 17.54 -7.19
C CYS A 270 -4.78 18.55 -6.15
N PHE A 271 -4.75 19.84 -6.48
CA PHE A 271 -5.31 20.94 -5.69
C PHE A 271 -6.42 21.64 -6.47
N GLY A 272 -7.65 21.58 -5.97
CA GLY A 272 -8.85 21.92 -6.72
C GLY A 272 -8.96 21.07 -8.00
N LYS A 273 -8.85 21.73 -9.14
CA LYS A 273 -8.83 21.10 -10.48
C LYS A 273 -7.43 21.05 -11.10
N LYS A 274 -6.39 21.49 -10.38
CA LYS A 274 -5.03 21.63 -10.88
C LYS A 274 -4.15 20.48 -10.42
N GLU A 275 -3.61 19.73 -11.39
CA GLU A 275 -2.52 18.79 -11.17
C GLU A 275 -1.19 19.56 -11.09
N THR A 276 -0.54 19.51 -9.92
CA THR A 276 0.77 20.12 -9.72
C THR A 276 1.84 19.02 -9.78
N PRO A 277 2.92 19.18 -10.58
CA PRO A 277 3.98 18.19 -10.66
C PRO A 277 4.54 17.84 -9.29
N TRP A 278 4.71 16.54 -9.03
CA TRP A 278 5.17 16.02 -7.75
C TRP A 278 6.10 14.83 -7.94
N ASN A 279 7.08 14.68 -7.07
CA ASN A 279 7.93 13.51 -7.02
C ASN A 279 8.40 13.29 -5.58
N GLU A 280 7.70 12.41 -4.87
CA GLU A 280 7.95 12.09 -3.46
C GLU A 280 9.42 11.72 -3.21
N PHE A 281 9.97 10.87 -4.08
CA PHE A 281 11.33 10.36 -3.95
C PHE A 281 12.36 11.47 -4.13
N GLN A 282 12.15 12.36 -5.10
CA GLN A 282 13.04 13.50 -5.33
C GLN A 282 13.03 14.47 -4.15
N VAL A 283 11.85 14.83 -3.64
CA VAL A 283 11.69 15.74 -2.49
C VAL A 283 12.40 15.16 -1.26
N ALA A 284 12.15 13.89 -0.94
CA ALA A 284 12.78 13.21 0.18
C ALA A 284 14.31 13.08 0.00
N THR A 285 14.78 12.76 -1.20
CA THR A 285 16.22 12.70 -1.53
C THR A 285 16.89 14.06 -1.29
N GLN A 286 16.27 15.15 -1.74
CA GLN A 286 16.79 16.50 -1.53
C GLN A 286 16.84 16.88 -0.05
N ALA A 287 15.79 16.56 0.71
CA ALA A 287 15.73 16.82 2.15
C ALA A 287 16.82 16.04 2.91
N VAL A 288 17.07 14.77 2.57
CA VAL A 288 18.18 13.99 3.14
C VAL A 288 19.54 14.60 2.80
N LYS A 289 19.77 14.98 1.53
CA LYS A 289 21.02 15.66 1.12
C LYS A 289 21.27 16.94 1.90
N ARG A 290 20.26 17.80 2.06
CA ARG A 290 20.36 19.03 2.85
C ARG A 290 20.73 18.73 4.30
N ARG A 291 20.10 17.73 4.93
CA ARG A 291 20.42 17.31 6.31
C ARG A 291 21.86 16.83 6.46
N LEU A 292 22.34 16.02 5.52
CA LEU A 292 23.72 15.51 5.56
C LEU A 292 24.74 16.64 5.38
N ASN A 293 24.51 17.55 4.43
CA ASN A 293 25.38 18.70 4.21
C ASN A 293 25.40 19.68 5.39
N ALA A 294 24.27 19.85 6.09
CA ALA A 294 24.19 20.71 7.27
C ALA A 294 24.96 20.15 8.47
N LYS A 295 25.16 18.82 8.55
CA LYS A 295 25.98 18.17 9.59
C LYS A 295 27.47 18.12 9.26
N ALA A 296 27.84 18.34 8.00
CA ALA A 296 29.23 18.33 7.54
C ALA A 296 29.91 19.70 7.67
N LYS A 297 29.15 20.75 7.97
CA LYS A 297 29.63 22.09 8.31
C LYS A 297 29.66 22.26 9.82
#